data_AF-A0A1I2LBB7-F1
#
_entry.id   AF-A0A1I2LBB7-F1
#
_cell.length_a   1.000
_cell.length_b   1.000
_cell.length_c   1.000
_cell.angle_alpha   90.00
_cell.angle_beta   90.00
_cell.angle_gamma   90.00
#
_symmetry.space_group_name_H-M   'P 1'
#
loop_
_entity.id
_entity.type
_entity.pdbx_description
1 polymer ?
#
loop_
_entity_poly.entity_id
_entity_poly.type
_entity_poly.pdbx_seq_one_letter_code
_entity_poly.pdbx_strand_id
1 'polypeptide(L)'
;MTKPFVATVVLQLGLHRTSVPGDDTAIIGPHPRGSVRLGACAPLGDITAITPSVAGASGEMISSTGDVNRFPAALLGGRLLRPAQLRKMMRTTVRTALCAGGPSRSW
;
A
#
# COMPACT_ATOMS: atom_id res chain seq x y z
N MET A 1 1.07 19.01 -6.76
CA MET A 1 0.26 19.55 -5.65
C MET A 1 0.14 18.48 -4.57
N THR A 2 0.96 18.55 -3.51
CA THR A 2 0.96 17.55 -2.44
C THR A 2 -0.37 17.59 -1.70
N LYS A 3 -1.14 16.49 -1.72
CA LYS A 3 -2.42 16.41 -0.98
C LYS A 3 -2.13 16.58 0.53
N PRO A 4 -2.75 17.54 1.23
CA PRO A 4 -2.36 17.94 2.58
C PRO A 4 -2.49 16.82 3.63
N PHE A 5 -3.37 15.84 3.40
CA PHE A 5 -3.56 14.71 4.31
C PHE A 5 -2.33 13.79 4.38
N VAL A 6 -1.69 13.51 3.25
CA VAL A 6 -0.56 12.56 3.21
C VAL A 6 0.71 13.19 3.77
N ALA A 7 0.87 14.50 3.59
CA ALA A 7 1.96 15.26 4.19
C ALA A 7 2.01 15.09 5.72
N THR A 8 0.87 15.08 6.41
CA THR A 8 0.86 15.00 7.88
C THR A 8 1.36 13.67 8.40
N VAL A 9 0.89 12.53 7.88
CA VAL A 9 1.29 11.20 8.38
C VAL A 9 2.74 10.88 8.02
N VAL A 10 3.14 11.18 6.77
CA VAL A 10 4.50 10.94 6.27
C VAL A 10 5.52 11.73 7.10
N LEU A 11 5.24 13.00 7.38
CA LEU A 11 6.11 13.84 8.19
C LEU A 11 6.11 13.43 9.66
N GLN A 12 4.94 13.17 10.28
CA GLN A 12 4.86 12.80 11.70
C GLN A 12 5.58 11.50 12.04
N LEU A 13 5.63 10.54 11.10
CA LEU A 13 6.30 9.25 11.32
C LEU A 13 7.71 9.19 10.74
N GLY A 14 8.21 10.26 10.11
CA GLY A 14 9.54 10.27 9.48
C GLY A 14 9.67 9.22 8.37
N LEU A 15 8.66 9.09 7.52
CA LEU A 15 8.64 8.11 6.41
C LEU A 15 9.38 8.68 5.19
N HIS A 16 10.70 8.78 5.29
CA HIS A 16 11.53 9.50 4.31
C HIS A 16 11.55 8.90 2.89
N ARG A 17 11.12 7.65 2.72
CA ARG A 17 11.03 6.98 1.41
C ARG A 17 9.58 6.74 1.00
N THR A 18 8.66 7.55 1.52
CA THR A 18 7.23 7.47 1.20
C THR A 18 6.76 8.75 0.51
N SER A 19 6.10 8.60 -0.64
CA SER A 19 5.64 9.73 -1.46
C SER A 19 4.30 9.45 -2.13
N VAL A 20 3.66 10.54 -2.58
CA VAL A 20 2.43 10.54 -3.37
C VAL A 20 2.74 11.34 -4.64
N PRO A 21 3.25 10.65 -5.69
CA PRO A 21 3.82 11.32 -6.87
C PRO A 21 2.77 11.95 -7.79
N GLY A 22 1.48 11.56 -7.68
CA GLY A 22 0.45 12.04 -8.59
C GLY A 22 0.68 11.49 -10.00
N ASP A 23 0.93 12.37 -10.97
CA ASP A 23 1.18 11.98 -12.37
C ASP A 23 2.66 11.68 -12.67
N ASP A 24 3.56 11.92 -11.71
CA ASP A 24 4.98 11.63 -11.87
C ASP A 24 5.21 10.11 -11.89
N THR A 25 5.85 9.63 -12.96
CA THR A 25 6.14 8.20 -13.19
C THR A 25 7.48 7.78 -12.60
N ALA A 26 8.30 8.71 -12.12
CA ALA A 26 9.62 8.42 -11.60
C ALA A 26 9.55 7.85 -10.17
N ILE A 27 10.28 6.75 -9.95
CA ILE A 27 10.53 6.20 -8.62
C ILE A 27 11.88 6.70 -8.12
N ILE A 28 11.87 7.49 -7.03
CA ILE A 28 13.08 8.11 -6.48
C ILE A 28 13.92 7.10 -5.69
N GLY A 29 15.22 7.03 -5.99
CA GLY A 29 16.19 6.17 -5.34
C GLY A 29 16.22 4.74 -5.88
N PRO A 30 17.00 3.83 -5.28
CA PRO A 30 17.09 2.44 -5.74
C PRO A 30 15.76 1.70 -5.59
N HIS A 31 15.28 1.08 -6.66
CA HIS A 31 14.02 0.33 -6.70
C HIS A 31 14.11 -0.86 -7.65
N PRO A 32 13.35 -1.95 -7.39
CA PRO A 32 13.25 -3.07 -8.31
C PRO A 32 12.47 -2.67 -9.57
N ARG A 33 12.66 -3.42 -10.66
CA ARG A 33 11.82 -3.29 -11.85
C ARG A 33 10.47 -3.95 -11.63
N GLY A 34 9.41 -3.25 -12.01
CA GLY A 34 8.04 -3.76 -12.01
C GLY A 34 7.75 -4.49 -13.32
N SER A 35 7.16 -5.67 -13.25
CA SER A 35 6.87 -6.47 -14.44
C SER A 35 5.52 -7.16 -14.35
N VAL A 36 4.73 -7.11 -15.42
CA VAL A 36 3.38 -7.71 -15.48
C VAL A 36 3.12 -8.40 -16.82
N ARG A 37 2.32 -9.46 -16.81
CA ARG A 37 1.81 -10.11 -18.03
C ARG A 37 0.35 -9.70 -18.23
N LEU A 38 0.08 -8.92 -19.27
CA LEU A 38 -1.27 -8.44 -19.61
C LEU A 38 -2.01 -9.48 -20.47
N GLY A 39 -2.26 -10.65 -19.88
CA GLY A 39 -2.94 -11.77 -20.53
C GLY A 39 -2.17 -13.08 -20.39
N ALA A 40 -2.89 -14.20 -20.49
CA ALA A 40 -2.35 -15.54 -20.23
C ALA A 40 -1.16 -15.92 -21.13
N CYS A 41 -1.14 -15.38 -22.36
CA CYS A 41 -0.09 -15.64 -23.35
C CYS A 41 0.76 -14.39 -23.67
N ALA A 42 0.55 -13.27 -22.97
CA ALA A 42 1.32 -12.06 -23.22
C ALA A 42 2.77 -12.20 -22.70
N PRO A 43 3.75 -11.58 -23.38
CA PRO A 43 5.10 -11.45 -22.83
C PRO A 43 5.07 -10.62 -21.54
N LEU A 44 6.11 -10.78 -20.72
CA LEU A 44 6.30 -9.99 -19.51
C LEU A 44 6.71 -8.56 -19.91
N GLY A 45 5.84 -7.58 -19.66
CA GLY A 45 6.12 -6.16 -19.91
C GLY A 45 6.73 -5.49 -18.69
N ASP A 46 7.67 -4.57 -18.92
CA ASP A 46 8.18 -3.66 -17.88
C ASP A 46 7.14 -2.56 -17.62
N ILE A 47 6.71 -2.45 -16.38
CA ILE A 47 5.74 -1.47 -15.90
C ILE A 47 6.28 -0.69 -14.71
N THR A 48 7.61 -0.52 -14.63
CA THR A 48 8.24 0.25 -13.55
C THR A 48 7.76 1.71 -13.55
N ALA A 49 7.59 2.30 -14.73
CA ALA A 49 7.12 3.67 -14.91
C ALA A 49 5.67 3.66 -15.43
N ILE A 50 4.72 3.67 -14.51
CA ILE A 50 3.29 3.86 -14.79
C ILE A 50 2.81 5.15 -14.13
N THR A 51 1.79 5.80 -14.69
CA THR A 51 1.18 6.99 -14.10
C THR A 51 0.43 6.61 -12.82
N PRO A 52 0.91 6.94 -11.60
CA PRO A 52 0.32 6.43 -10.36
C PRO A 52 -1.07 6.98 -10.06
N SER A 53 -1.40 8.17 -10.56
CA SER A 53 -2.70 8.82 -10.40
C SER A 53 -3.88 8.00 -10.91
N VAL A 54 -3.66 7.02 -11.80
CA VAL A 54 -4.70 6.07 -12.24
C VAL A 54 -5.29 5.28 -11.06
N ALA A 55 -4.51 5.04 -10.00
CA ALA A 55 -4.98 4.44 -8.76
C ALA A 55 -5.46 5.50 -7.74
N GLY A 56 -4.89 6.71 -7.78
CA GLY A 56 -5.20 7.79 -6.85
C GLY A 56 -5.13 7.33 -5.39
N ALA A 57 -6.08 7.77 -4.55
CA ALA A 57 -6.10 7.42 -3.13
C ALA A 57 -6.21 5.91 -2.83
N SER A 58 -6.56 5.08 -3.81
CA SER A 58 -6.62 3.62 -3.64
C SER A 58 -5.25 2.94 -3.71
N GLY A 59 -4.24 3.57 -4.33
CA GLY A 59 -2.96 2.89 -4.57
C GLY A 59 -1.82 3.72 -5.18
N GLU A 60 -1.89 5.06 -5.21
CA GLU A 60 -0.85 5.89 -5.83
C GLU A 60 0.44 6.02 -4.99
N MET A 61 0.45 5.54 -3.74
CA MET A 61 1.56 5.76 -2.81
C MET A 61 2.76 4.83 -3.11
N ILE A 62 3.95 5.41 -3.16
CA ILE A 62 5.23 4.68 -3.23
C ILE A 62 5.84 4.67 -1.83
N SER A 63 6.42 3.54 -1.40
CA SER A 63 7.07 3.42 -0.09
C SER A 63 8.26 2.45 -0.12
N SER A 64 8.95 2.31 1.02
CA SER A 64 10.00 1.32 1.24
C SER A 64 9.58 0.32 2.31
N THR A 65 10.16 -0.89 2.32
CA THR A 65 9.86 -1.91 3.35
C THR A 65 9.97 -1.38 4.78
N GLY A 66 10.97 -0.54 5.06
CA GLY A 66 11.15 0.07 6.38
C GLY A 66 10.00 1.01 6.78
N ASP A 67 9.51 1.80 5.84
CA ASP A 67 8.41 2.75 6.07
C ASP A 67 7.06 2.02 6.14
N VAL A 68 6.84 1.02 5.27
CA VAL A 68 5.68 0.14 5.28
C VAL A 68 5.58 -0.64 6.59
N ASN A 69 6.69 -0.99 7.25
CA ASN A 69 6.66 -1.61 8.57
C ASN A 69 6.41 -0.60 9.70
N ARG A 70 6.95 0.62 9.58
CA ARG A 70 6.81 1.67 10.60
C ARG A 70 5.37 2.17 10.71
N PHE A 71 4.67 2.33 9.60
CA PHE A 71 3.28 2.80 9.59
C PHE A 71 2.30 1.93 10.40
N PRO A 72 2.14 0.62 10.14
CA PRO A 72 1.23 -0.24 10.90
C PRO A 72 1.68 -0.38 12.35
N ALA A 73 2.99 -0.43 12.64
CA ALA A 73 3.48 -0.43 14.03
C ALA A 73 3.01 0.82 14.79
N ALA A 74 3.11 2.01 14.18
CA ALA A 74 2.64 3.25 14.79
C ALA A 74 1.10 3.35 14.86
N LEU A 75 0.41 2.90 13.81
CA LEU A 75 -1.06 2.93 13.73
C LEU A 75 -1.70 2.00 14.77
N LEU A 76 -1.29 0.74 14.77
CA LEU A 76 -1.80 -0.29 15.68
C LEU A 76 -1.32 -0.06 17.12
N GLY A 77 -0.15 0.58 17.29
CA GLY A 77 0.33 1.08 18.59
C GLY A 77 -0.39 2.34 19.10
N GLY A 78 -1.39 2.88 18.37
CA GLY A 78 -2.21 3.99 18.83
C GLY A 78 -1.56 5.38 18.73
N ARG A 79 -0.44 5.53 18.01
CA ARG A 79 0.25 6.83 17.84
C ARG A 79 -0.46 7.77 16.87
N LEU A 80 -1.26 7.22 15.96
CA LEU A 80 -1.93 7.98 14.90
C LEU A 80 -3.42 8.25 15.16
N LEU A 81 -4.08 7.40 15.95
CA LEU A 81 -5.53 7.46 16.17
C LEU A 81 -5.85 7.45 17.66
N ARG A 82 -6.86 8.24 18.07
CA ARG A 82 -7.41 8.11 19.42
C ARG A 82 -7.98 6.70 19.62
N PRO A 83 -7.99 6.16 20.86
CA PRO A 83 -8.44 4.79 21.12
C PRO A 83 -9.82 4.45 20.54
N ALA A 84 -10.78 5.39 20.58
CA ALA A 84 -12.11 5.18 20.00
C ALA A 84 -12.09 5.03 18.46
N GLN A 85 -11.22 5.77 17.77
CA GLN A 85 -11.07 5.69 16.32
C GLN A 85 -10.36 4.40 15.92
N LEU A 86 -9.31 4.01 16.66
CA LEU A 86 -8.60 2.75 16.41
C LEU A 86 -9.54 1.54 16.57
N ARG A 87 -10.35 1.49 17.63
CA ARG A 87 -11.37 0.45 17.81
C ARG A 87 -12.39 0.41 16.67
N LYS A 88 -12.77 1.57 16.13
CA LYS A 88 -13.68 1.64 14.98
C LYS A 88 -13.02 1.08 13.71
N MET A 89 -11.75 1.40 13.47
CA MET A 89 -10.97 0.89 12.34
C MET A 89 -10.78 -0.63 12.39
N MET A 90 -10.54 -1.19 13.57
CA MET A 90 -10.34 -2.63 13.78
C MET A 90 -11.63 -3.46 13.69
N ARG A 91 -12.79 -2.82 13.57
CA ARG A 91 -14.07 -3.54 13.48
C ARG A 91 -14.25 -4.13 12.08
N THR A 92 -14.06 -5.44 11.96
CA THR A 92 -14.45 -6.18 10.74
C THR A 92 -15.97 -6.18 10.62
N THR A 93 -16.51 -5.64 9.52
CA THR A 93 -17.95 -5.57 9.26
C THR A 93 -18.46 -6.68 8.34
N VAL A 94 -17.55 -7.32 7.61
CA VAL A 94 -17.86 -8.48 6.76
C VAL A 94 -17.52 -9.74 7.54
N ARG A 95 -18.51 -10.60 7.74
CA ARG A 95 -18.25 -11.93 8.29
C ARG A 95 -17.49 -12.72 7.23
N THR A 96 -16.19 -12.89 7.39
CA THR A 96 -15.41 -13.78 6.53
C THR A 96 -16.00 -15.17 6.70
N ALA A 97 -16.76 -15.64 5.71
CA ALA A 97 -17.03 -17.06 5.62
C ALA A 97 -15.67 -17.69 5.35
N LEU A 98 -15.07 -18.28 6.38
CA LEU A 98 -14.02 -19.25 6.19
C LEU A 98 -14.66 -20.31 5.29
N CYS A 99 -14.27 -20.37 4.02
CA CYS A 99 -14.53 -21.55 3.22
C CYS A 99 -13.91 -22.69 4.01
N ALA A 100 -14.75 -23.53 4.63
CA ALA A 100 -14.30 -24.75 5.25
C ALA A 100 -13.67 -25.59 4.13
N GLY A 101 -12.35 -25.55 4.03
CA GLY A 101 -11.61 -26.37 3.09
C GLY A 101 -11.92 -27.83 3.38
N GLY A 102 -12.59 -28.50 2.45
CA GLY A 102 -12.57 -29.95 2.39
C GLY A 102 -11.13 -30.44 2.25
N PRO A 103 -10.81 -31.68 2.68
CA PRO A 103 -9.44 -32.16 2.76
C PRO A 103 -8.73 -32.04 1.41
N SER A 104 -7.64 -31.29 1.38
CA SER A 104 -6.79 -31.13 0.20
C SER A 104 -6.11 -32.46 -0.11
N ARG A 105 -6.43 -33.06 -1.25
CA ARG A 105 -5.55 -34.07 -1.85
C ARG A 105 -4.32 -33.36 -2.37
N SER A 106 -3.16 -33.78 -1.86
CA SER A 106 -1.83 -33.39 -2.32
C SER A 106 -1.62 -33.84 -3.76
N TRP A 107 -0.99 -32.97 -4.55
CA TRP A 107 -0.05 -33.36 -5.59
C TRP A 107 1.27 -32.65 -5.30
#